data_AF-A0A1C3ER04-F1
#
_entry.id   AF-A0A1C3ER04-F1
#
_cell.length_a   1.000
_cell.length_b   1.000
_cell.length_c   1.000
_cell.angle_alpha   90.00
_cell.angle_beta   90.00
_cell.angle_gamma   90.00
#
_symmetry.space_group_name_H-M   'P 1'
#
loop_
_entity.id
_entity.type
_entity.pdbx_description
1 polymer ?
#
loop_
_entity_poly.entity_id
_entity_poly.type
_entity_poly.pdbx_seq_one_letter_code
_entity_poly.pdbx_strand_id
1 'polypeptide(L)'
;MSEKTEKPTEKKKKDSREKGQVGQSQELPKFFILIAVLEVFIALVEMGMEKLSAGILFAINVMNVPFDKAIEMVAKNTLVFFAVLTGIILVTAIAARLVGTWLQIGFLFAPKALTDNALGKINPISNFKNMFSMEKLLELVMNIIKAILIGIIFTYVTLFYFQDMLYLPRVTLAEMWRTFSDIFIFIVRLCAALLLALAVADVLLKKYFSEKKIKMSKDEVIREYKEMFGSPEMKSERKNFFMELMNSPPPQPKIKDADMVVVNPTHFAIALSYKPDEHPLPVIIYNRADNEARDVIKEAREEKLPVVRFVWLARTLARMTEEGDNIPRETMKAVVIVYKLVELINNELPPDEVSEWYNSEGIIEFPDELYDDGNKAETDEVQDELLSNELDVELDDKLDESSNDELNERLGESLNQFLDNSPFSGLNKGPDNDDDPEEVHPKQ
;
A
#
# COMPACT_ATOMS: atom_id res chain seq x y z
N MET A 1 -19.53 7.58 -38.23
CA MET A 1 -19.39 7.80 -36.77
C MET A 1 -20.75 7.58 -36.14
N SER A 2 -20.85 6.67 -35.18
CA SER A 2 -22.10 6.42 -34.44
C SER A 2 -22.53 7.70 -33.69
N GLU A 3 -23.78 8.12 -33.83
CA GLU A 3 -24.28 9.36 -33.21
C GLU A 3 -24.31 9.20 -31.68
N LYS A 4 -23.83 10.22 -30.96
CA LYS A 4 -23.73 10.21 -29.49
C LYS A 4 -25.05 10.58 -28.84
N THR A 5 -25.94 9.61 -28.72
CA THR A 5 -27.29 9.78 -28.19
C THR A 5 -27.45 9.35 -26.73
N GLU A 6 -26.62 8.42 -26.27
CA GLU A 6 -26.75 7.78 -24.95
C GLU A 6 -26.20 8.66 -23.83
N LYS A 7 -26.79 8.51 -22.63
CA LYS A 7 -26.32 9.18 -21.42
C LYS A 7 -24.94 8.63 -21.01
N PRO A 8 -24.02 9.49 -20.51
CA PRO A 8 -22.72 9.04 -20.01
C PRO A 8 -22.89 8.09 -18.81
N THR A 9 -22.10 7.02 -18.79
CA THR A 9 -21.95 6.12 -17.64
C THR A 9 -21.29 6.84 -16.46
N GLU A 10 -21.37 6.26 -15.26
CA GLU A 10 -20.70 6.82 -14.07
C GLU A 10 -19.17 6.82 -14.20
N LYS A 11 -18.59 5.79 -14.82
CA LYS A 11 -17.15 5.73 -15.12
C LYS A 11 -16.75 6.89 -16.05
N LYS A 12 -17.50 7.13 -17.12
CA LYS A 12 -17.26 8.27 -18.03
C LYS A 12 -17.34 9.62 -17.34
N LYS A 13 -18.31 9.82 -16.43
CA LYS A 13 -18.43 11.05 -15.63
C LYS A 13 -17.22 11.23 -14.71
N LYS A 14 -16.77 10.17 -14.03
CA LYS A 14 -15.60 10.19 -13.15
C LYS A 14 -14.33 10.52 -13.94
N ASP A 15 -14.10 9.85 -15.06
CA ASP A 15 -12.96 10.12 -15.94
C ASP A 15 -12.94 11.56 -16.46
N SER A 16 -14.12 12.10 -16.82
CA SER A 16 -14.26 13.50 -17.22
C SER A 16 -13.86 14.45 -16.09
N ARG A 17 -14.27 14.16 -14.84
CA ARG A 17 -13.89 14.93 -13.65
C ARG A 17 -12.39 14.83 -13.37
N GLU A 18 -11.79 13.64 -13.42
CA GLU A 18 -10.34 13.45 -13.22
C GLU A 18 -9.49 14.20 -14.25
N LYS A 19 -9.99 14.34 -15.48
CA LYS A 19 -9.37 15.14 -16.55
C LYS A 19 -9.62 16.66 -16.41
N GLY A 20 -10.36 17.09 -15.39
CA GLY A 20 -10.74 18.48 -15.17
C GLY A 20 -11.80 19.01 -16.17
N GLN A 21 -12.46 18.13 -16.92
CA GLN A 21 -13.53 18.49 -17.85
C GLN A 21 -14.87 18.49 -17.11
N VAL A 22 -15.11 19.58 -16.39
CA VAL A 22 -16.38 19.85 -15.68
C VAL A 22 -17.04 21.09 -16.24
N GLY A 23 -18.38 21.09 -16.29
CA GLY A 23 -19.18 22.25 -16.71
C GLY A 23 -19.14 23.37 -15.68
N GLN A 24 -18.03 24.09 -15.61
CA GLN A 24 -17.85 25.22 -14.69
C GLN A 24 -18.19 26.55 -15.40
N SER A 25 -19.28 27.18 -14.97
CA SER A 25 -19.52 28.60 -15.16
C SER A 25 -18.57 29.44 -14.30
N GLN A 26 -17.92 30.43 -14.91
CA GLN A 26 -17.11 31.42 -14.20
C GLN A 26 -17.96 32.55 -13.61
N GLU A 27 -19.25 32.64 -13.94
CA GLU A 27 -20.12 33.75 -13.51
C GLU A 27 -20.54 33.62 -12.05
N LEU A 28 -20.80 32.40 -11.59
CA LEU A 28 -21.20 32.15 -10.20
C LEU A 28 -20.05 32.45 -9.20
N PRO A 29 -18.80 31.98 -9.39
CA PRO A 29 -17.69 32.38 -8.53
C PRO A 29 -17.41 33.89 -8.56
N LYS A 30 -17.52 34.55 -9.71
CA LYS A 30 -17.37 36.02 -9.81
C LYS A 30 -18.45 36.74 -9.01
N PHE A 31 -19.69 36.27 -9.09
CA PHE A 31 -20.80 36.82 -8.32
C PHE A 31 -20.54 36.70 -6.80
N PHE A 32 -20.08 35.54 -6.33
CA PHE A 32 -19.74 35.35 -4.91
C PHE A 32 -18.63 36.29 -4.44
N ILE A 33 -17.58 36.49 -5.25
CA ILE A 33 -16.53 37.47 -4.95
C ILE A 33 -17.14 38.87 -4.85
N LEU A 34 -17.96 39.26 -5.83
CA LEU A 34 -18.59 40.58 -5.88
C LEU A 34 -19.44 40.84 -4.63
N ILE A 35 -20.34 39.92 -4.27
CA ILE A 35 -21.24 40.12 -3.11
C ILE A 35 -20.48 40.09 -1.79
N ALA A 36 -19.49 39.21 -1.64
CA ALA A 36 -18.71 39.12 -0.41
C ALA A 36 -17.87 40.38 -0.18
N VAL A 37 -17.18 40.85 -1.22
CA VAL A 37 -16.39 42.10 -1.15
C VAL A 37 -17.31 43.30 -0.93
N LEU A 38 -18.48 43.32 -1.58
CA LEU A 38 -19.46 44.39 -1.40
C LEU A 38 -19.98 44.45 0.04
N GLU A 39 -20.42 43.33 0.62
CA GLU A 39 -20.96 43.32 1.97
C GLU A 39 -19.89 43.63 3.02
N VAL A 40 -18.64 43.20 2.81
CA VAL A 40 -17.50 43.65 3.62
C VAL A 40 -17.28 45.16 3.49
N PHE A 41 -17.35 45.71 2.29
CA PHE A 41 -17.21 47.15 2.07
C PHE A 41 -18.34 47.94 2.77
N ILE A 42 -19.59 47.47 2.66
CA ILE A 42 -20.75 48.07 3.34
C ILE A 42 -20.55 48.00 4.86
N ALA A 43 -20.12 46.86 5.40
CA ALA A 43 -19.88 46.71 6.84
C ALA A 43 -18.74 47.61 7.36
N LEU A 44 -17.75 47.92 6.52
CA LEU A 44 -16.61 48.76 6.88
C LEU A 44 -16.82 50.24 6.55
N VAL A 45 -17.92 50.63 5.91
CA VAL A 45 -18.10 52.00 5.40
C VAL A 45 -18.12 53.05 6.52
N GLU A 46 -18.81 52.76 7.63
CA GLU A 46 -18.90 53.68 8.78
C GLU A 46 -17.54 53.85 9.44
N MET A 47 -16.85 52.74 9.72
CA MET A 47 -15.49 52.75 10.25
C MET A 47 -14.51 53.48 9.31
N GLY A 48 -14.64 53.29 8.00
CA GLY A 48 -13.84 53.99 7.00
C GLY A 48 -14.05 55.50 7.05
N MET A 49 -15.28 55.95 7.20
CA MET A 49 -15.61 57.37 7.34
C MET A 49 -15.09 57.98 8.64
N GLU A 50 -15.18 57.25 9.76
CA GLU A 50 -14.57 57.67 11.03
C GLU A 50 -13.04 57.81 10.89
N LYS A 51 -12.39 56.85 10.24
CA LYS A 51 -10.93 56.88 9.99
C LYS A 51 -10.52 57.99 9.04
N LEU A 52 -11.31 58.28 8.00
CA LEU A 52 -11.08 59.41 7.11
C LEU A 52 -11.22 60.74 7.85
N SER A 53 -12.28 60.90 8.66
CA SER A 53 -12.48 62.08 9.50
C SER A 53 -11.32 62.26 10.50
N ALA A 54 -10.93 61.18 11.18
CA ALA A 54 -9.79 61.17 12.09
C ALA A 54 -8.48 61.50 11.35
N GLY A 55 -8.30 61.03 10.12
CA GLY A 55 -7.12 61.35 9.29
C GLY A 55 -7.03 62.84 8.93
N ILE A 56 -8.15 63.48 8.60
CA ILE A 56 -8.22 64.92 8.34
C ILE A 56 -7.90 65.71 9.62
N LEU A 57 -8.51 65.35 10.75
CA LEU A 57 -8.24 65.98 12.04
C LEU A 57 -6.79 65.75 12.49
N PHE A 58 -6.23 64.58 12.21
CA PHE A 58 -4.85 64.25 12.50
C PHE A 58 -3.89 65.13 11.70
N ALA A 59 -4.14 65.35 10.40
CA ALA A 59 -3.35 66.27 9.59
C ALA A 59 -3.32 67.70 10.17
N ILE A 60 -4.45 68.17 10.72
CA ILE A 60 -4.54 69.48 11.39
C ILE A 60 -3.72 69.48 12.69
N ASN A 61 -3.80 68.42 13.50
CA ASN A 61 -3.09 68.33 14.78
C ASN A 61 -1.57 68.21 14.65
N VAL A 62 -1.08 67.69 13.52
CA VAL A 62 0.35 67.45 13.27
C VAL A 62 1.03 68.65 12.58
N MET A 63 0.30 69.73 12.27
CA MET A 63 0.87 70.93 11.62
C MET A 63 2.02 71.59 12.39
N ASN A 64 2.08 71.43 13.72
CA ASN A 64 3.13 72.00 14.57
C ASN A 64 4.27 71.01 14.87
N VAL A 65 4.28 69.83 14.25
CA VAL A 65 5.30 68.79 14.43
C VAL A 65 6.33 68.91 13.30
N PRO A 66 7.64 68.67 13.57
CA PRO A 66 8.65 68.60 12.50
C PRO A 66 8.26 67.60 11.41
N PHE A 67 8.46 68.01 10.16
CA PHE A 67 8.00 67.27 8.97
C PHE A 67 8.43 65.80 8.97
N ASP A 68 9.67 65.50 9.37
CA ASP A 68 10.21 64.13 9.37
C ASP A 68 9.42 63.19 10.29
N LYS A 69 9.00 63.67 11.46
CA LYS A 69 8.18 62.89 12.40
C LYS A 69 6.72 62.83 11.98
N ALA A 70 6.22 63.92 11.40
CA ALA A 70 4.85 64.00 10.88
C ALA A 70 4.64 62.97 9.76
N ILE A 71 5.56 62.93 8.78
CA ILE A 71 5.45 62.04 7.63
C ILE A 71 5.61 60.57 8.02
N GLU A 72 6.50 60.24 8.96
CA GLU A 72 6.65 58.88 9.47
C GLU A 72 5.34 58.39 10.11
N MET A 73 4.71 59.23 10.96
CA MET A 73 3.48 58.87 11.68
C MET A 73 2.28 58.73 10.74
N VAL A 74 2.14 59.65 9.76
CA VAL A 74 1.10 59.57 8.72
C VAL A 74 1.32 58.35 7.83
N ALA A 75 2.54 58.13 7.36
CA ALA A 75 2.88 57.03 6.44
C ALA A 75 2.62 55.68 7.11
N LYS A 76 3.04 55.51 8.36
CA LYS A 76 2.81 54.27 9.11
C LYS A 76 1.33 53.99 9.30
N ASN A 77 0.53 54.96 9.77
CA ASN A 77 -0.91 54.76 9.95
C ASN A 77 -1.64 54.47 8.63
N THR A 78 -1.27 55.20 7.57
CA THR A 78 -1.86 55.02 6.24
C THR A 78 -1.50 53.64 5.68
N LEU A 79 -0.23 53.24 5.76
CA LEU A 79 0.24 51.94 5.28
C LEU A 79 -0.44 50.79 6.04
N VAL A 80 -0.52 50.87 7.37
CA VAL A 80 -1.21 49.85 8.18
C VAL A 80 -2.69 49.77 7.80
N PHE A 81 -3.37 50.91 7.64
CA PHE A 81 -4.78 50.93 7.25
C PHE A 81 -5.01 50.25 5.89
N PHE A 82 -4.24 50.64 4.87
CA PHE A 82 -4.37 50.03 3.54
C PHE A 82 -3.93 48.56 3.52
N ALA A 83 -2.91 48.18 4.29
CA ALA A 83 -2.47 46.79 4.40
C ALA A 83 -3.56 45.90 5.01
N VAL A 84 -4.20 46.35 6.10
CA VAL A 84 -5.31 45.64 6.73
C VAL A 84 -6.51 45.55 5.79
N LEU A 85 -6.90 46.66 5.16
CA LEU A 85 -8.04 46.69 4.24
C LEU A 85 -7.81 45.79 3.02
N THR A 86 -6.62 45.86 2.42
CA THR A 86 -6.24 44.98 1.30
C THR A 86 -6.21 43.52 1.73
N GLY A 87 -5.68 43.22 2.93
CA GLY A 87 -5.64 41.88 3.49
C GLY A 87 -7.05 41.29 3.67
N ILE A 88 -7.97 42.06 4.25
CA ILE A 88 -9.38 41.66 4.43
C ILE A 88 -10.04 41.37 3.07
N ILE A 89 -9.87 42.28 2.09
CA ILE A 89 -10.46 42.11 0.75
C ILE A 89 -9.88 40.89 0.05
N LEU A 90 -8.57 40.67 0.10
CA LEU A 90 -7.91 39.52 -0.52
C LEU A 90 -8.37 38.21 0.09
N VAL A 91 -8.37 38.11 1.42
CA VAL A 91 -8.82 36.91 2.14
C VAL A 91 -10.30 36.62 1.81
N THR A 92 -11.14 37.66 1.83
CA THR A 92 -12.56 37.54 1.49
C THR A 92 -12.76 37.09 0.04
N ALA A 93 -12.04 37.68 -0.92
CA ALA A 93 -12.14 37.31 -2.33
C ALA A 93 -11.67 35.88 -2.58
N ILE A 94 -10.58 35.45 -1.95
CA ILE A 94 -10.07 34.07 -2.04
C ILE A 94 -11.10 33.10 -1.44
N ALA A 95 -11.60 33.38 -0.23
CA ALA A 95 -12.59 32.55 0.42
C ALA A 95 -13.88 32.45 -0.40
N ALA A 96 -14.42 33.58 -0.88
CA ALA A 96 -15.62 33.62 -1.71
C ALA A 96 -15.44 32.87 -3.04
N ARG A 97 -14.27 32.97 -3.67
CA ARG A 97 -13.94 32.20 -4.88
C ARG A 97 -13.95 30.70 -4.62
N LEU A 98 -13.34 30.26 -3.51
CA LEU A 98 -13.28 28.86 -3.12
C LEU A 98 -14.69 28.32 -2.85
N VAL A 99 -15.47 29.02 -2.03
CA VAL A 99 -16.87 28.67 -1.72
C VAL A 99 -17.71 28.61 -2.99
N GLY A 100 -17.62 29.63 -3.85
CA GLY A 100 -18.39 29.66 -5.10
C GLY A 100 -18.03 28.53 -6.06
N THR A 101 -16.76 28.13 -6.10
CA THR A 101 -16.29 26.99 -6.90
C THR A 101 -16.78 25.66 -6.30
N TRP A 102 -16.63 25.48 -4.99
CA TRP A 102 -17.06 24.26 -4.30
C TRP A 102 -18.57 24.06 -4.33
N LEU A 103 -19.37 25.12 -4.20
CA LEU A 103 -20.82 25.05 -4.33
C LEU A 103 -21.24 24.54 -5.72
N GLN A 104 -20.46 24.88 -6.74
CA GLN A 104 -20.81 24.58 -8.13
C GLN A 104 -20.39 23.17 -8.58
N ILE A 105 -19.16 22.77 -8.31
CA ILE A 105 -18.57 21.52 -8.82
C ILE A 105 -18.20 20.51 -7.71
N GLY A 106 -18.36 20.90 -6.46
CA GLY A 106 -17.84 20.17 -5.30
C GLY A 106 -16.32 20.25 -5.19
N PHE A 107 -15.75 19.45 -4.30
CA PHE A 107 -14.31 19.25 -4.26
C PHE A 107 -13.87 18.50 -5.53
N LEU A 108 -12.95 19.11 -6.30
CA LEU A 108 -12.40 18.53 -7.52
C LEU A 108 -10.88 18.45 -7.41
N PHE A 109 -10.37 17.22 -7.30
CA PHE A 109 -8.94 16.94 -7.36
C PHE A 109 -8.63 16.26 -8.70
N ALA A 110 -7.99 16.99 -9.61
CA ALA A 110 -7.76 16.57 -10.99
C ALA A 110 -6.28 16.74 -11.39
N PRO A 111 -5.35 15.96 -10.81
CA PRO A 111 -3.92 16.06 -11.12
C PRO A 111 -3.62 15.75 -12.60
N LYS A 112 -4.41 14.87 -13.24
CA LYS A 112 -4.29 14.54 -14.67
C LYS A 112 -4.53 15.75 -15.59
N ALA A 113 -5.28 16.76 -15.12
CA ALA A 113 -5.51 18.00 -15.87
C ALA A 113 -4.24 18.85 -16.05
N LEU A 114 -3.23 18.65 -15.18
CA LEU A 114 -1.92 19.29 -15.26
C LEU A 114 -0.98 18.52 -16.18
N THR A 115 -0.98 17.18 -16.13
CA THR A 115 -0.06 16.32 -16.89
C THR A 115 -0.47 16.18 -18.36
N ASP A 116 -1.75 15.92 -18.63
CA ASP A 116 -2.20 15.48 -19.96
C ASP A 116 -2.29 16.64 -20.97
N ASN A 117 -2.23 17.90 -20.50
CA ASN A 117 -2.48 19.11 -21.31
C ASN A 117 -1.43 20.22 -21.14
N ALA A 118 -0.27 19.93 -20.52
CA ALA A 118 0.76 20.95 -20.26
C ALA A 118 1.28 21.62 -21.54
N LEU A 119 1.56 20.83 -22.60
CA LEU A 119 2.11 21.36 -23.85
C LEU A 119 1.07 22.06 -24.73
N GLY A 120 -0.19 21.60 -24.71
CA GLY A 120 -1.27 22.18 -25.52
C GLY A 120 -1.77 23.53 -25.02
N LYS A 121 -1.79 23.75 -23.69
CA LYS A 121 -2.25 25.02 -23.09
C LYS A 121 -1.29 26.19 -23.28
N ILE A 122 0.00 25.93 -23.53
CA ILE A 122 1.04 26.96 -23.68
C ILE A 122 1.12 27.49 -25.12
N ASN A 123 0.52 26.81 -26.12
CA ASN A 123 0.60 27.26 -27.50
C ASN A 123 -0.22 28.56 -27.73
N PRO A 124 0.44 29.71 -28.02
CA PRO A 124 -0.23 31.00 -28.14
C PRO A 124 -1.19 31.07 -29.33
N ILE A 125 -0.92 30.35 -30.42
CA ILE A 125 -1.76 30.33 -31.63
C ILE A 125 -3.10 29.66 -31.34
N SER A 126 -3.07 28.54 -30.60
CA SER A 126 -4.30 27.83 -30.21
C SER A 126 -5.17 28.65 -29.25
N ASN A 127 -4.54 29.39 -28.32
CA ASN A 127 -5.23 30.28 -27.41
C ASN A 127 -5.85 31.47 -28.16
N PHE A 128 -5.15 32.06 -29.12
CA PHE A 128 -5.70 33.14 -29.96
C PHE A 128 -6.92 32.66 -30.75
N LYS A 129 -6.88 31.47 -31.35
CA LYS A 129 -8.05 30.88 -32.02
C LYS A 129 -9.21 30.64 -31.05
N ASN A 130 -8.92 30.19 -29.82
CA ASN A 130 -9.94 29.99 -28.79
C ASN A 130 -10.59 31.30 -28.32
N MET A 131 -9.87 32.43 -28.36
CA MET A 131 -10.45 33.76 -28.06
C MET A 131 -11.54 34.15 -29.06
N PHE A 132 -11.47 33.69 -30.31
CA PHE A 132 -12.48 33.90 -31.36
C PHE A 132 -13.45 32.72 -31.52
N SER A 133 -13.58 31.86 -30.50
CA SER A 133 -14.57 30.78 -30.53
C SER A 133 -16.01 31.30 -30.38
N MET A 134 -16.98 30.56 -30.93
CA MET A 134 -18.41 30.87 -30.76
C MET A 134 -18.83 30.94 -29.29
N GLU A 135 -18.19 30.14 -28.42
CA GLU A 135 -18.41 30.20 -26.98
C GLU A 135 -18.01 31.57 -26.40
N LYS A 136 -16.88 32.15 -26.83
CA LYS A 136 -16.44 33.48 -26.38
C LYS A 136 -17.30 34.62 -26.92
N LEU A 137 -17.78 34.50 -28.16
CA LEU A 137 -18.73 35.47 -28.73
C LEU A 137 -20.05 35.48 -27.95
N LEU A 138 -20.58 34.31 -27.59
CA LEU A 138 -21.76 34.20 -26.74
C LEU A 138 -21.53 34.79 -25.34
N GLU A 139 -20.37 34.54 -24.74
CA GLU A 139 -19.99 35.16 -23.46
C GLU A 139 -19.95 36.69 -23.56
N LEU A 140 -19.42 37.25 -24.66
CA LEU A 140 -19.39 38.69 -24.90
C LEU A 140 -20.80 39.27 -24.99
N VAL A 141 -21.69 38.66 -25.79
CA VAL A 141 -23.07 39.11 -25.94
C VAL A 141 -23.80 39.07 -24.59
N MET A 142 -23.63 38.00 -23.81
CA MET A 142 -24.21 37.91 -22.47
C MET A 142 -23.69 39.00 -21.52
N ASN A 143 -22.42 39.39 -21.64
CA ASN A 143 -21.86 40.48 -20.84
C ASN A 143 -22.39 41.85 -21.26
N ILE A 144 -22.62 42.08 -22.55
CA ILE A 144 -23.29 43.29 -23.05
C ILE A 144 -24.73 43.36 -22.51
N ILE A 145 -25.47 42.25 -22.56
CA ILE A 145 -26.83 42.18 -22.00
C ILE A 145 -26.82 42.50 -20.50
N LYS A 146 -25.90 41.93 -19.71
CA LYS A 146 -25.73 42.26 -18.29
C LYS A 146 -25.48 43.75 -18.07
N ALA A 147 -24.58 44.35 -18.85
CA ALA A 147 -24.25 45.76 -18.73
C ALA A 147 -25.46 46.67 -19.05
N ILE A 148 -26.23 46.34 -20.09
CA ILE A 148 -27.46 47.05 -20.43
C ILE A 148 -28.48 46.93 -19.30
N LEU A 149 -28.71 45.73 -18.78
CA LEU A 149 -29.67 45.51 -17.69
C LEU A 149 -29.27 46.26 -16.40
N ILE A 150 -27.99 46.26 -16.05
CA ILE A 150 -27.46 47.06 -14.94
C ILE A 150 -27.68 48.55 -15.22
N GLY A 151 -27.40 49.03 -16.43
CA GLY A 151 -27.62 50.41 -16.84
C GLY A 151 -29.09 50.83 -16.75
N ILE A 152 -30.01 49.94 -17.13
CA ILE A 152 -31.46 50.17 -17.00
C ILE A 152 -31.84 50.28 -15.52
N ILE A 153 -31.41 49.34 -14.66
CA ILE A 153 -31.68 49.39 -13.22
C ILE A 153 -31.12 50.68 -12.62
N PHE A 154 -29.86 50.99 -12.90
CA PHE A 154 -29.19 52.19 -12.39
C PHE A 154 -29.95 53.46 -12.80
N THR A 155 -30.30 53.58 -14.08
CA THR A 155 -31.04 54.74 -14.61
C THR A 155 -32.42 54.84 -13.97
N TYR A 156 -33.16 53.73 -13.91
CA TYR A 156 -34.50 53.69 -13.33
C TYR A 156 -34.51 54.10 -11.86
N VAL A 157 -33.62 53.50 -11.05
CA VAL A 157 -33.53 53.81 -9.63
C VAL A 157 -33.05 55.24 -9.39
N THR A 158 -32.07 55.72 -10.19
CA THR A 158 -31.61 57.11 -10.09
C THR A 158 -32.72 58.10 -10.42
N LEU A 159 -33.53 57.84 -11.45
CA LEU A 159 -34.69 58.67 -11.79
C LEU A 159 -35.78 58.61 -10.72
N PHE A 160 -35.98 57.44 -10.10
CA PHE A 160 -36.95 57.25 -9.01
C PHE A 160 -36.58 58.10 -7.79
N TYR A 161 -35.32 58.06 -7.36
CA TYR A 161 -34.80 58.86 -6.22
C TYR A 161 -34.35 60.27 -6.62
N PHE A 162 -34.56 60.69 -7.87
CA PHE A 162 -34.09 61.99 -8.36
C PHE A 162 -34.69 63.15 -7.57
N GLN A 163 -35.96 63.06 -7.19
CA GLN A 163 -36.62 64.09 -6.38
C GLN A 163 -36.01 64.18 -4.98
N ASP A 164 -35.79 63.04 -4.32
CA ASP A 164 -35.09 62.99 -3.03
C ASP A 164 -33.69 63.58 -3.15
N MET A 165 -33.01 63.32 -4.27
CA MET A 165 -31.69 63.88 -4.57
C MET A 165 -31.65 65.40 -4.60
N LEU A 166 -32.71 66.06 -5.08
CA LEU A 166 -32.83 67.51 -5.13
C LEU A 166 -33.01 68.15 -3.73
N TYR A 167 -33.41 67.38 -2.73
CA TYR A 167 -33.57 67.86 -1.35
C TYR A 167 -32.30 67.72 -0.50
N LEU A 168 -31.27 66.97 -0.94
CA LEU A 168 -30.03 66.79 -0.16
C LEU A 168 -29.30 68.08 0.23
N PRO A 169 -29.31 69.19 -0.55
CA PRO A 169 -28.67 70.44 -0.12
C PRO A 169 -29.30 71.08 1.12
N ARG A 170 -30.48 70.62 1.56
CA ARG A 170 -31.22 71.17 2.71
C ARG A 170 -31.03 70.38 4.00
N VAL A 171 -30.32 69.25 3.96
CA VAL A 171 -30.08 68.39 5.13
C VAL A 171 -28.64 68.53 5.64
N THR A 172 -28.39 67.99 6.82
CA THR A 172 -27.03 67.94 7.39
C THR A 172 -26.12 67.02 6.57
N LEU A 173 -24.79 67.20 6.69
CA LEU A 173 -23.82 66.33 5.99
C LEU A 173 -23.96 64.84 6.38
N ALA A 174 -24.30 64.56 7.64
CA ALA A 174 -24.52 63.20 8.13
C ALA A 174 -25.76 62.55 7.48
N GLU A 175 -26.87 63.29 7.40
CA GLU A 175 -28.10 62.82 6.74
C GLU A 175 -27.91 62.66 5.24
N MET A 176 -27.16 63.58 4.60
CA MET A 176 -26.79 63.50 3.19
C MET A 176 -26.04 62.19 2.90
N TRP A 177 -25.01 61.89 3.71
CA TRP A 177 -24.20 60.68 3.56
C TRP A 177 -25.02 59.41 3.75
N ARG A 178 -25.87 59.38 4.79
CA ARG A 178 -26.72 58.22 5.08
C ARG A 178 -27.70 57.94 3.95
N THR A 179 -28.38 58.98 3.47
CA THR A 179 -29.32 58.89 2.34
C THR A 179 -28.62 58.37 1.08
N PHE A 180 -27.44 58.91 0.76
CA PHE A 180 -26.66 58.44 -0.39
C PHE A 180 -26.22 56.98 -0.25
N SER A 181 -25.76 56.60 0.94
CA SER A 181 -25.34 55.22 1.25
C SER A 181 -26.51 54.24 1.11
N ASP A 182 -27.69 54.59 1.64
CA ASP A 182 -28.88 53.75 1.57
C ASP A 182 -29.34 53.53 0.12
N ILE A 183 -29.39 54.61 -0.69
CA ILE A 183 -29.73 54.52 -2.12
C ILE A 183 -28.69 53.69 -2.87
N PHE A 184 -27.40 53.91 -2.61
CA PHE A 184 -26.32 53.14 -3.24
C PHE A 184 -26.42 51.65 -2.89
N ILE A 185 -26.56 51.31 -1.61
CA ILE A 185 -26.71 49.92 -1.14
C ILE A 185 -27.93 49.28 -1.80
N PHE A 186 -29.04 50.00 -1.89
CA PHE A 186 -30.25 49.51 -2.57
C PHE A 186 -29.99 49.19 -4.04
N ILE A 187 -29.37 50.12 -4.79
CA ILE A 187 -29.02 49.90 -6.20
C ILE A 187 -28.10 48.70 -6.36
N VAL A 188 -27.02 48.62 -5.58
CA VAL A 188 -26.04 47.54 -5.76
C VAL A 188 -26.64 46.19 -5.38
N ARG A 189 -27.45 46.09 -4.31
CA ARG A 189 -28.13 44.85 -3.94
C ARG A 189 -29.16 44.41 -4.99
N LEU A 190 -29.88 45.35 -5.60
CA LEU A 190 -30.80 45.05 -6.69
C LEU A 190 -30.07 44.53 -7.94
N CYS A 191 -28.96 45.19 -8.31
CA CYS A 191 -28.08 44.70 -9.38
C CYS A 191 -27.47 43.33 -9.06
N ALA A 192 -27.08 43.09 -7.81
CA ALA A 192 -26.58 41.80 -7.36
C ALA A 192 -27.66 40.70 -7.49
N ALA A 193 -28.91 40.97 -7.12
CA ALA A 193 -30.01 40.02 -7.29
C ALA A 193 -30.23 39.66 -8.78
N LEU A 194 -30.18 40.65 -9.68
CA LEU A 194 -30.23 40.40 -11.12
C LEU A 194 -29.05 39.52 -11.59
N LEU A 195 -27.82 39.86 -11.17
CA LEU A 195 -26.62 39.12 -11.55
C LEU A 195 -26.64 37.69 -11.02
N LEU A 196 -27.21 37.45 -9.84
CA LEU A 196 -27.43 36.11 -9.30
C LEU A 196 -28.35 35.30 -10.22
N ALA A 197 -29.49 35.87 -10.63
CA ALA A 197 -30.41 35.20 -11.54
C ALA A 197 -29.73 34.82 -12.87
N LEU A 198 -28.94 35.74 -13.43
CA LEU A 198 -28.19 35.49 -14.67
C LEU A 198 -27.06 34.47 -14.48
N ALA A 199 -26.37 34.49 -13.34
CA ALA A 199 -25.32 33.52 -13.02
C ALA A 199 -25.90 32.10 -12.85
N VAL A 200 -27.06 31.96 -12.19
CA VAL A 200 -27.75 30.67 -12.06
C VAL A 200 -28.18 30.15 -13.43
N ALA A 201 -28.74 31.00 -14.29
CA ALA A 201 -29.07 30.61 -15.66
C ALA A 201 -27.83 30.15 -16.45
N ASP A 202 -26.70 30.85 -16.34
CA ASP A 202 -25.44 30.45 -17.00
C ASP A 202 -24.93 29.09 -16.49
N VAL A 203 -25.03 28.82 -15.18
CA VAL A 203 -24.67 27.54 -14.58
C VAL A 203 -25.52 26.41 -15.15
N LEU A 204 -26.84 26.59 -15.24
CA LEU A 204 -27.76 25.58 -15.77
C LEU A 204 -27.48 25.29 -17.25
N LEU A 205 -27.27 26.34 -18.05
CA LEU A 205 -26.93 26.20 -19.47
C LEU A 205 -25.59 25.49 -19.65
N LYS A 206 -24.55 25.89 -18.93
CA LYS A 206 -23.23 25.27 -19.02
C LYS A 206 -23.24 23.82 -18.53
N LYS A 207 -24.01 23.49 -17.50
CA LYS A 207 -24.22 22.11 -17.05
C LYS A 207 -24.86 21.27 -18.16
N TYR A 208 -25.92 21.77 -18.79
CA TYR A 208 -26.59 21.09 -19.91
C TYR A 208 -25.65 20.86 -21.10
N PHE A 209 -24.90 21.89 -21.53
CA PHE A 209 -23.93 21.74 -22.62
C PHE A 209 -22.78 20.80 -22.25
N SER A 210 -22.31 20.82 -21.01
CA SER A 210 -21.26 19.92 -20.53
C SER A 210 -21.73 18.46 -20.56
N GLU A 211 -22.95 18.18 -20.09
CA GLU A 211 -23.53 16.84 -20.15
C GLU A 211 -23.72 16.37 -21.59
N LYS A 212 -24.12 17.28 -22.50
CA LYS A 212 -24.23 16.98 -23.92
C LYS A 212 -22.88 16.64 -24.57
N LYS A 213 -21.78 17.29 -24.16
CA LYS A 213 -20.42 17.03 -24.67
C LYS A 213 -19.89 15.64 -24.29
N ILE A 214 -20.29 15.10 -23.14
CA ILE A 214 -19.83 13.80 -22.65
C ILE A 214 -20.76 12.62 -23.02
N LYS A 215 -21.80 12.86 -23.84
CA LYS A 215 -22.67 11.79 -24.35
C LYS A 215 -21.87 10.71 -25.07
N MET A 216 -22.40 9.50 -25.01
CA MET A 216 -21.76 8.31 -25.55
C MET A 216 -22.56 7.74 -26.72
N SER A 217 -21.89 7.00 -27.60
CA SER A 217 -22.59 6.15 -28.57
C SER A 217 -22.99 4.82 -27.92
N LYS A 218 -23.97 4.12 -28.50
CA LYS A 218 -24.36 2.78 -28.03
C LYS A 218 -23.17 1.81 -27.96
N ASP A 219 -22.30 1.86 -28.98
CA ASP A 219 -21.09 1.02 -29.04
C ASP A 219 -20.08 1.36 -27.94
N GLU A 220 -19.92 2.65 -27.62
CA GLU A 220 -19.06 3.10 -26.51
C GLU A 220 -19.59 2.59 -25.16
N VAL A 221 -20.90 2.66 -24.93
CA VAL A 221 -21.53 2.17 -23.70
C VAL A 221 -21.33 0.66 -23.56
N ILE A 222 -21.59 -0.12 -24.62
CA ILE A 222 -21.42 -1.58 -24.61
C ILE A 222 -19.97 -1.96 -24.30
N ARG A 223 -19.01 -1.28 -24.94
CA ARG A 223 -17.58 -1.52 -24.68
C ARG A 223 -17.20 -1.20 -23.23
N GLU A 224 -17.68 -0.08 -22.69
CA GLU A 224 -17.37 0.30 -21.31
C GLU A 224 -17.99 -0.68 -20.29
N TYR A 225 -19.19 -1.20 -20.55
CA TYR A 225 -19.78 -2.29 -19.78
C TYR A 225 -18.94 -3.57 -19.83
N LYS A 226 -18.43 -3.95 -21.01
CA LYS A 226 -17.54 -5.11 -21.17
C LYS A 226 -16.21 -4.92 -20.43
N GLU A 227 -15.64 -3.72 -20.44
CA GLU A 227 -14.42 -3.41 -19.68
C GLU A 227 -14.65 -3.47 -18.17
N MET A 228 -15.80 -3.01 -17.68
CA MET A 228 -16.09 -2.98 -16.24
C MET A 228 -16.43 -4.37 -15.68
N PHE A 229 -17.21 -5.17 -16.40
CA PHE A 229 -17.73 -6.44 -15.91
C PHE A 229 -17.00 -7.66 -16.51
N GLY A 230 -16.04 -7.45 -17.42
CA GLY A 230 -15.43 -8.49 -18.21
C GLY A 230 -16.34 -8.97 -19.33
N SER A 231 -15.76 -9.54 -20.40
CA SER A 231 -16.58 -10.25 -21.39
C SER A 231 -17.05 -11.60 -20.79
N PRO A 232 -18.20 -12.12 -21.25
CA PRO A 232 -18.63 -13.46 -20.87
C PRO A 232 -17.56 -14.53 -21.16
N GLU A 233 -16.76 -14.34 -22.21
CA GLU A 233 -15.66 -15.24 -22.56
C GLU A 233 -14.58 -15.27 -21.46
N MET A 234 -14.16 -14.09 -20.96
CA MET A 234 -13.15 -13.99 -19.90
C MET A 234 -13.59 -14.63 -18.57
N LYS A 235 -14.90 -14.61 -18.26
CA LYS A 235 -15.43 -15.28 -17.07
C LYS A 235 -15.32 -16.81 -17.18
N SER A 236 -15.54 -17.35 -18.39
CA SER A 236 -15.39 -18.77 -18.68
C SER A 236 -13.92 -19.21 -18.58
N GLU A 237 -13.02 -18.42 -19.15
CA GLU A 237 -11.58 -18.70 -19.16
C GLU A 237 -10.99 -18.72 -17.73
N ARG A 238 -11.36 -17.75 -16.89
CA ARG A 238 -10.94 -17.74 -15.47
C ARG A 238 -11.44 -18.97 -14.70
N LYS A 239 -12.65 -19.45 -15.00
CA LYS A 239 -13.21 -20.65 -14.37
C LYS A 239 -12.44 -21.91 -14.78
N ASN A 240 -12.09 -22.02 -16.06
CA ASN A 240 -11.35 -23.16 -16.59
C ASN A 240 -9.92 -23.22 -16.02
N PHE A 241 -9.22 -22.09 -15.96
CA PHE A 241 -7.90 -22.00 -15.35
C PHE A 241 -7.89 -22.45 -13.88
N PHE A 242 -8.91 -22.05 -13.10
CA PHE A 242 -9.02 -22.47 -11.69
C PHE A 242 -9.26 -23.98 -11.55
N MET A 243 -10.04 -24.57 -12.45
CA MET A 243 -10.24 -26.03 -12.49
C MET A 243 -8.98 -26.78 -12.88
N GLU A 244 -8.16 -26.24 -13.77
CA GLU A 244 -6.89 -26.84 -14.17
C GLU A 244 -5.89 -26.86 -13.00
N LEU A 245 -5.83 -25.75 -12.24
CA LEU A 245 -4.97 -25.65 -11.07
C LEU A 245 -5.36 -26.65 -9.96
N MET A 246 -6.67 -26.85 -9.74
CA MET A 246 -7.18 -27.81 -8.74
C MET A 246 -6.98 -29.28 -9.15
N ASN A 247 -6.87 -29.57 -10.45
CA ASN A 247 -6.67 -30.93 -10.96
C ASN A 247 -5.20 -31.28 -11.24
N SER A 248 -4.27 -30.37 -10.93
CA SER A 248 -2.84 -30.62 -11.08
C SER A 248 -2.30 -31.38 -9.86
N PRO A 249 -1.56 -32.50 -10.03
CA PRO A 249 -0.99 -33.24 -8.90
C PRO A 249 0.08 -32.41 -8.16
N PRO A 250 0.27 -32.64 -6.84
CA PRO A 250 1.27 -31.92 -6.05
C PRO A 250 2.69 -32.20 -6.58
N PRO A 251 3.61 -31.21 -6.50
CA PRO A 251 5.00 -31.40 -6.91
C PRO A 251 5.66 -32.46 -6.02
N GLN A 252 6.29 -33.47 -6.63
CA GLN A 252 7.06 -34.47 -5.89
C GLN A 252 8.45 -33.92 -5.51
N PRO A 253 8.92 -34.14 -4.27
CA PRO A 253 10.28 -33.77 -3.87
C PRO A 253 11.31 -34.59 -4.65
N LYS A 254 12.48 -33.99 -4.95
CA LYS A 254 13.56 -34.66 -5.70
C LYS A 254 14.63 -35.14 -4.73
N ILE A 255 15.34 -36.22 -5.06
CA ILE A 255 16.45 -36.75 -4.23
C ILE A 255 17.50 -35.67 -3.90
N LYS A 256 17.72 -34.73 -4.83
CA LYS A 256 18.72 -33.66 -4.72
C LYS A 256 18.49 -32.73 -3.53
N ASP A 257 17.28 -32.71 -3.00
CA ASP A 257 16.94 -31.88 -1.84
C ASP A 257 17.33 -32.56 -0.50
N ALA A 258 17.83 -33.80 -0.53
CA ALA A 258 18.37 -34.52 0.62
C ALA A 258 19.85 -34.21 0.86
N ASP A 259 20.28 -34.25 2.11
CA ASP A 259 21.69 -34.07 2.51
C ASP A 259 22.46 -35.39 2.54
N MET A 260 21.77 -36.50 2.84
CA MET A 260 22.36 -37.84 2.93
C MET A 260 21.32 -38.93 2.73
N VAL A 261 21.80 -40.17 2.52
CA VAL A 261 20.97 -41.37 2.50
C VAL A 261 21.49 -42.41 3.50
N VAL A 262 20.62 -42.85 4.41
CA VAL A 262 20.91 -43.92 5.36
C VAL A 262 20.35 -45.24 4.83
N VAL A 263 21.19 -46.27 4.78
CA VAL A 263 20.84 -47.53 4.11
C VAL A 263 20.97 -48.76 4.99
N ASN A 264 20.03 -49.68 4.78
CA ASN A 264 20.22 -51.11 5.02
C ASN A 264 20.36 -51.76 3.63
N PRO A 265 21.57 -52.15 3.19
CA PRO A 265 21.93 -52.26 1.76
C PRO A 265 21.01 -53.08 0.86
N THR A 266 20.30 -54.07 1.41
CA THR A 266 19.41 -54.94 0.65
C THR A 266 17.92 -54.68 0.85
N HIS A 267 17.53 -53.76 1.74
CA HIS A 267 16.15 -53.63 2.19
C HIS A 267 15.60 -52.20 2.32
N PHE A 268 16.39 -51.21 2.73
CA PHE A 268 15.87 -49.86 2.99
C PHE A 268 16.85 -48.76 2.58
N ALA A 269 16.32 -47.67 2.02
CA ALA A 269 17.05 -46.44 1.77
C ALA A 269 16.19 -45.25 2.22
N ILE A 270 16.71 -44.48 3.17
CA ILE A 270 16.04 -43.34 3.76
C ILE A 270 16.84 -42.08 3.46
N ALA A 271 16.25 -41.13 2.73
CA ALA A 271 16.89 -39.86 2.42
C ALA A 271 16.46 -38.79 3.43
N LEU A 272 17.42 -38.13 4.05
CA LEU A 272 17.18 -37.12 5.10
C LEU A 272 17.61 -35.74 4.63
N SER A 273 16.86 -34.72 5.01
CA SER A 273 17.18 -33.30 4.77
C SER A 273 17.01 -32.51 6.06
N TYR A 274 17.99 -31.69 6.39
CA TYR A 274 18.00 -30.82 7.56
C TYR A 274 18.35 -29.40 7.15
N LYS A 275 17.34 -28.54 7.17
CA LYS A 275 17.47 -27.10 6.93
C LYS A 275 17.02 -26.35 8.18
N PRO A 276 17.94 -25.82 9.00
CA PRO A 276 17.61 -25.22 10.30
C PRO A 276 16.70 -23.98 10.18
N ASP A 277 16.71 -23.30 9.03
CA ASP A 277 15.85 -22.14 8.75
C ASP A 277 14.40 -22.52 8.40
N GLU A 278 14.16 -23.77 7.96
CA GLU A 278 12.85 -24.23 7.47
C GLU A 278 12.19 -25.24 8.43
N HIS A 279 12.98 -26.14 9.02
CA HIS A 279 12.49 -27.22 9.88
C HIS A 279 13.29 -27.36 11.18
N PRO A 280 12.64 -27.52 12.34
CA PRO A 280 13.32 -27.69 13.63
C PRO A 280 13.99 -29.07 13.80
N LEU A 281 13.62 -30.04 12.96
CA LEU A 281 14.13 -31.41 12.95
C LEU A 281 14.43 -31.84 11.50
N PRO A 282 15.36 -32.78 11.27
CA PRO A 282 15.53 -33.42 9.97
C PRO A 282 14.23 -34.06 9.48
N VAL A 283 13.94 -33.88 8.20
CA VAL A 283 12.75 -34.38 7.51
C VAL A 283 13.14 -35.52 6.58
N ILE A 284 12.25 -36.50 6.45
CA ILE A 284 12.41 -37.63 5.55
C ILE A 284 11.92 -37.23 4.16
N ILE A 285 12.85 -37.13 3.21
CA ILE A 285 12.55 -36.81 1.81
C ILE A 285 12.06 -38.06 1.09
N TYR A 286 12.78 -39.18 1.27
CA TYR A 286 12.37 -40.48 0.75
C TYR A 286 12.40 -41.57 1.83
N ASN A 287 11.38 -42.41 1.81
CA ASN A 287 11.35 -43.69 2.51
C ASN A 287 10.99 -44.80 1.51
N ARG A 288 12.00 -45.60 1.10
CA ARG A 288 11.85 -46.62 0.08
C ARG A 288 12.37 -47.97 0.56
N ALA A 289 11.70 -49.03 0.13
CA ALA A 289 12.03 -50.41 0.48
C ALA A 289 12.38 -51.25 -0.77
N ASP A 290 13.16 -52.31 -0.54
CA ASP A 290 13.51 -53.35 -1.51
C ASP A 290 14.03 -52.81 -2.86
N ASN A 291 13.27 -52.98 -3.95
CA ASN A 291 13.71 -52.58 -5.29
C ASN A 291 13.83 -51.05 -5.42
N GLU A 292 12.90 -50.30 -4.82
CA GLU A 292 12.93 -48.84 -4.87
C GLU A 292 14.06 -48.27 -4.02
N ALA A 293 14.45 -48.97 -2.94
CA ALA A 293 15.63 -48.60 -2.16
C ALA A 293 16.92 -48.63 -2.99
N ARG A 294 17.05 -49.59 -3.91
CA ARG A 294 18.21 -49.67 -4.82
C ARG A 294 18.24 -48.52 -5.81
N ASP A 295 17.08 -48.10 -6.29
CA ASP A 295 16.97 -46.96 -7.19
C ASP A 295 17.38 -45.67 -6.49
N VAL A 296 16.95 -45.46 -5.23
CA VAL A 296 17.38 -44.32 -4.40
C VAL A 296 18.89 -44.33 -4.14
N ILE A 297 19.48 -45.47 -3.82
CA ILE A 297 20.94 -45.59 -3.62
C ILE A 297 21.70 -45.22 -4.90
N LYS A 298 21.18 -45.64 -6.06
CA LYS A 298 21.78 -45.30 -7.34
C LYS A 298 21.64 -43.81 -7.66
N GLU A 299 20.46 -43.22 -7.44
CA GLU A 299 20.19 -41.80 -7.67
C GLU A 299 21.06 -40.93 -6.74
N ALA A 300 21.20 -41.31 -5.47
CA ALA A 300 22.06 -40.65 -4.50
C ALA A 300 23.53 -40.65 -4.93
N ARG A 301 24.03 -41.76 -5.49
CA ARG A 301 25.40 -41.84 -6.06
C ARG A 301 25.56 -40.94 -7.27
N GLU A 302 24.56 -40.88 -8.15
CA GLU A 302 24.58 -40.00 -9.34
C GLU A 302 24.64 -38.51 -8.94
N GLU A 303 23.91 -38.12 -7.90
CA GLU A 303 23.91 -36.77 -7.32
C GLU A 303 25.05 -36.52 -6.31
N LYS A 304 25.92 -37.53 -6.07
CA LYS A 304 27.05 -37.49 -5.12
C LYS A 304 26.66 -37.21 -3.67
N LEU A 305 25.48 -37.67 -3.26
CA LEU A 305 25.05 -37.62 -1.87
C LEU A 305 25.76 -38.71 -1.04
N PRO A 306 26.16 -38.41 0.21
CA PRO A 306 26.76 -39.39 1.10
C PRO A 306 25.77 -40.49 1.45
N VAL A 307 26.20 -41.74 1.26
CA VAL A 307 25.41 -42.94 1.56
C VAL A 307 26.04 -43.66 2.75
N VAL A 308 25.33 -43.72 3.87
CA VAL A 308 25.83 -44.25 5.15
C VAL A 308 25.13 -45.55 5.51
N ARG A 309 25.90 -46.61 5.77
CA ARG A 309 25.35 -47.90 6.22
C ARG A 309 25.06 -47.85 7.71
N PHE A 310 23.77 -47.75 8.07
CA PHE A 310 23.32 -47.83 9.46
C PHE A 310 22.03 -48.67 9.52
N VAL A 311 22.19 -49.97 9.74
CA VAL A 311 21.11 -50.95 9.58
C VAL A 311 19.97 -50.72 10.58
N TRP A 312 20.28 -50.49 11.86
CA TRP A 312 19.26 -50.25 12.88
C TRP A 312 18.48 -48.95 12.63
N LEU A 313 19.18 -47.85 12.31
CA LEU A 313 18.56 -46.56 12.02
C LEU A 313 17.66 -46.63 10.78
N ALA A 314 18.15 -47.21 9.68
CA ALA A 314 17.37 -47.37 8.45
C ALA A 314 16.10 -48.21 8.67
N ARG A 315 16.19 -49.32 9.43
CA ARG A 315 15.02 -50.16 9.77
C ARG A 315 14.02 -49.46 10.68
N THR A 316 14.50 -48.60 11.57
CA THR A 316 13.66 -47.89 12.54
C THR A 316 12.91 -46.76 11.85
N LEU A 317 13.60 -45.93 11.08
CA LEU A 317 12.99 -44.88 10.26
C LEU A 317 12.02 -45.46 9.23
N ALA A 318 12.39 -46.55 8.53
CA ALA A 318 11.51 -47.16 7.54
C ALA A 318 10.14 -47.58 8.09
N ARG A 319 10.09 -48.00 9.37
CA ARG A 319 8.85 -48.48 10.01
C ARG A 319 8.05 -47.40 10.71
N MET A 320 8.70 -46.35 11.20
CA MET A 320 8.07 -45.37 12.11
C MET A 320 7.65 -44.07 11.44
N THR A 321 7.99 -43.85 10.16
CA THR A 321 7.81 -42.55 9.50
C THR A 321 7.48 -42.68 8.01
N GLU A 322 6.74 -41.71 7.47
CA GLU A 322 6.44 -41.57 6.04
C GLU A 322 7.20 -40.38 5.40
N GLU A 323 7.07 -40.21 4.09
CA GLU A 323 7.72 -39.09 3.37
C GLU A 323 7.10 -37.76 3.78
N GLY A 324 7.95 -36.81 4.17
CA GLY A 324 7.55 -35.51 4.72
C GLY A 324 7.48 -35.47 6.25
N ASP A 325 7.63 -36.60 6.94
CA ASP A 325 7.66 -36.64 8.40
C ASP A 325 9.01 -36.19 8.98
N ASN A 326 8.97 -35.67 10.21
CA ASN A 326 10.17 -35.42 11.00
C ASN A 326 10.69 -36.72 11.60
N ILE A 327 11.99 -36.78 11.89
CA ILE A 327 12.59 -37.94 12.57
C ILE A 327 11.96 -38.17 13.97
N PRO A 328 11.71 -39.44 14.36
CA PRO A 328 11.13 -39.79 15.65
C PRO A 328 12.17 -39.65 16.76
N ARG A 329 11.70 -39.38 17.99
CA ARG A 329 12.53 -39.04 19.16
C ARG A 329 13.60 -40.10 19.46
N GLU A 330 13.25 -41.37 19.26
CA GLU A 330 14.07 -42.54 19.52
C GLU A 330 15.30 -42.61 18.62
N THR A 331 15.22 -42.01 17.43
CA THR A 331 16.30 -42.04 16.43
C THR A 331 17.19 -40.80 16.45
N MET A 332 16.83 -39.77 17.23
CA MET A 332 17.49 -38.46 17.19
C MET A 332 18.99 -38.52 17.47
N LYS A 333 19.41 -39.25 18.51
CA LYS A 333 20.83 -39.41 18.84
C LYS A 333 21.62 -40.03 17.68
N ALA A 334 21.08 -41.10 17.10
CA ALA A 334 21.70 -41.79 15.97
C ALA A 334 21.78 -40.90 14.73
N VAL A 335 20.73 -40.14 14.42
CA VAL A 335 20.73 -39.19 13.30
C VAL A 335 21.78 -38.10 13.49
N VAL A 336 21.92 -37.53 14.70
CA VAL A 336 22.95 -36.53 15.01
C VAL A 336 24.36 -37.08 14.79
N ILE A 337 24.62 -38.31 15.24
CA ILE A 337 25.91 -38.98 15.05
C ILE A 337 26.22 -39.11 13.54
N VAL A 338 25.24 -39.51 12.74
CA VAL A 338 25.43 -39.67 11.29
C VAL A 338 25.64 -38.32 10.58
N TYR A 339 24.89 -37.27 10.94
CA TYR A 339 25.12 -35.92 10.41
C TYR A 339 26.52 -35.40 10.73
N LYS A 340 26.97 -35.60 11.97
CA LYS A 340 28.31 -35.21 12.39
C LYS A 340 29.40 -35.98 11.66
N LEU A 341 29.21 -37.29 11.47
CA LEU A 341 30.14 -38.12 10.69
C LEU A 341 30.27 -37.62 9.26
N VAL A 342 29.14 -37.32 8.60
CA VAL A 342 29.13 -36.78 7.24
C VAL A 342 29.81 -35.41 7.19
N GLU A 343 29.64 -34.57 8.21
CA GLU A 343 30.33 -33.28 8.33
C GLU A 343 31.85 -33.44 8.48
N LEU A 344 32.30 -34.35 9.36
CA LEU A 344 33.73 -34.66 9.56
C LEU A 344 34.39 -35.16 8.28
N ILE A 345 33.73 -36.07 7.57
CA ILE A 345 34.19 -36.61 6.29
C ILE A 345 34.30 -35.52 5.23
N ASN A 346 33.34 -34.59 5.19
CA ASN A 346 33.31 -33.54 4.18
C ASN A 346 34.28 -32.37 4.47
N ASN A 347 34.56 -32.06 5.74
CA ASN A 347 35.24 -30.81 6.12
C ASN A 347 36.58 -30.98 6.86
N GLU A 348 36.84 -32.09 7.57
CA GLU A 348 37.92 -32.15 8.56
C GLU A 348 38.98 -33.22 8.32
N LEU A 349 38.70 -34.29 7.56
CA LEU A 349 39.63 -35.41 7.35
C LEU A 349 40.39 -35.33 6.01
N PRO A 350 41.70 -35.69 5.96
CA PRO A 350 42.46 -35.83 4.71
C PRO A 350 41.83 -36.90 3.79
N PRO A 351 41.69 -36.66 2.47
CA PRO A 351 41.01 -37.59 1.55
C PRO A 351 41.59 -39.00 1.49
N ASP A 352 42.86 -39.16 1.86
CA ASP A 352 43.60 -40.41 1.93
C ASP A 352 43.17 -41.28 3.13
N GLU A 353 42.87 -40.68 4.29
CA GLU A 353 42.42 -41.40 5.49
C GLU A 353 40.96 -41.85 5.40
N VAL A 354 40.10 -41.09 4.69
CA VAL A 354 38.67 -41.42 4.54
C VAL A 354 38.44 -42.56 3.54
N SER A 355 39.37 -42.78 2.60
CA SER A 355 39.20 -43.75 1.52
C SER A 355 39.03 -45.20 1.99
N GLU A 356 39.52 -45.52 3.20
CA GLU A 356 39.41 -46.84 3.82
C GLU A 356 38.01 -47.12 4.41
N TRP A 357 37.18 -46.10 4.62
CA TRP A 357 35.83 -46.23 5.20
C TRP A 357 34.74 -46.44 4.15
N TYR A 358 35.09 -46.29 2.87
CA TYR A 358 34.20 -46.59 1.76
C TYR A 358 34.39 -48.03 1.33
N ASN A 359 33.31 -48.79 1.30
CA ASN A 359 33.35 -50.10 0.65
C ASN A 359 33.48 -49.97 -0.88
N SER A 360 33.64 -51.10 -1.57
CA SER A 360 33.77 -51.15 -3.03
C SER A 360 32.57 -50.55 -3.79
N GLU A 361 31.46 -50.28 -3.10
CA GLU A 361 30.27 -49.64 -3.64
C GLU A 361 30.10 -48.17 -3.23
N GLY A 362 31.11 -47.56 -2.59
CA GLY A 362 31.08 -46.16 -2.16
C GLY A 362 30.10 -45.88 -1.02
N ILE A 363 29.76 -46.89 -0.23
CA ILE A 363 28.96 -46.74 1.00
C ILE A 363 29.92 -46.60 2.18
N ILE A 364 29.66 -45.62 3.05
CA ILE A 364 30.41 -45.40 4.29
C ILE A 364 30.02 -46.51 5.28
N GLU A 365 30.98 -47.34 5.67
CA GLU A 365 30.80 -48.39 6.67
C GLU A 365 31.20 -47.86 8.05
N PHE A 366 30.29 -48.02 9.01
CA PHE A 366 30.47 -47.57 10.39
C PHE A 366 31.30 -48.62 11.17
N PRO A 367 32.37 -48.26 11.90
CA PRO A 367 33.11 -49.22 12.73
C PRO A 367 32.22 -49.76 13.85
N ASP A 368 32.15 -51.08 13.99
CA ASP A 368 31.25 -51.74 14.96
C ASP A 368 31.54 -51.37 16.43
N GLU A 369 32.73 -50.85 16.74
CA GLU A 369 33.18 -50.48 18.09
C GLU A 369 32.59 -49.14 18.61
N LEU A 370 32.10 -48.26 17.74
CA LEU A 370 31.43 -47.01 18.12
C LEU A 370 29.97 -47.21 18.56
N TYR A 371 29.46 -48.45 18.53
CA TYR A 371 28.09 -48.80 18.92
C TYR A 371 27.89 -49.08 20.41
N ASP A 372 28.93 -49.10 21.25
CA ASP A 372 28.79 -49.45 22.67
C ASP A 372 28.41 -48.25 23.56
N ASP A 373 27.18 -47.74 23.39
CA ASP A 373 26.48 -46.98 24.43
C ASP A 373 25.57 -47.95 25.22
N GLY A 374 26.18 -48.76 26.09
CA GLY A 374 25.60 -49.21 27.37
C GLY A 374 24.31 -50.03 27.38
N ASN A 375 23.65 -50.28 26.24
CA ASN A 375 22.37 -51.02 26.20
C ASN A 375 22.48 -52.42 25.58
N LYS A 376 23.67 -53.03 25.67
CA LYS A 376 23.84 -54.48 25.55
C LYS A 376 23.07 -55.28 26.63
N ALA A 377 22.46 -54.62 27.62
CA ALA A 377 21.69 -55.26 28.69
C ALA A 377 20.16 -55.20 28.54
N GLU A 378 19.58 -54.44 27.60
CA GLU A 378 18.14 -54.51 27.28
C GLU A 378 17.85 -55.22 25.95
N THR A 379 18.89 -55.62 25.23
CA THR A 379 18.74 -56.46 24.04
C THR A 379 18.49 -57.94 24.38
N ASP A 380 18.66 -58.37 25.64
CA ASP A 380 18.46 -59.76 26.06
C ASP A 380 17.06 -60.06 26.63
N GLU A 381 16.18 -59.06 26.84
CA GLU A 381 14.78 -59.29 27.27
C GLU A 381 13.74 -59.15 26.12
N VAL A 382 14.17 -58.75 24.93
CA VAL A 382 13.31 -58.75 23.71
C VAL A 382 13.73 -59.87 22.74
N GLN A 383 14.82 -60.59 23.04
CA GLN A 383 15.40 -61.63 22.19
C GLN A 383 14.94 -63.05 22.54
N ASP A 384 14.23 -63.25 23.66
CA ASP A 384 13.73 -64.56 24.10
C ASP A 384 12.27 -64.87 23.69
N GLU A 385 11.54 -63.93 23.06
CA GLU A 385 10.15 -64.16 22.61
C GLU A 385 9.97 -64.33 21.09
N LEU A 386 11.01 -64.10 20.28
CA LEU A 386 10.96 -64.29 18.83
C LEU A 386 12.30 -64.81 18.29
N LEU A 387 12.45 -66.14 18.33
CA LEU A 387 13.15 -67.03 17.38
C LEU A 387 14.04 -68.05 18.09
N SER A 388 13.38 -69.11 18.58
CA SER A 388 13.92 -70.46 18.45
C SER A 388 14.20 -70.77 16.97
N ASN A 389 15.47 -70.85 16.60
CA ASN A 389 16.09 -71.86 15.73
C ASN A 389 17.37 -71.32 15.10
N GLU A 390 18.49 -72.01 15.39
CA GLU A 390 19.61 -72.35 14.49
C GLU A 390 20.25 -71.20 13.67
N LEU A 391 21.56 -70.96 13.64
CA LEU A 391 22.73 -71.79 13.92
C LEU A 391 23.95 -70.85 13.94
N ASP A 392 25.01 -71.32 14.59
CA ASP A 392 26.34 -70.72 14.77
C ASP A 392 27.01 -70.16 13.50
N VAL A 393 27.95 -69.22 13.67
CA VAL A 393 29.40 -69.42 13.37
C VAL A 393 30.22 -68.26 13.96
N GLU A 394 31.27 -68.63 14.70
CA GLU A 394 32.31 -67.81 15.35
C GLU A 394 33.18 -67.01 14.36
N LEU A 395 33.78 -65.91 14.84
CA LEU A 395 35.15 -65.54 14.47
C LEU A 395 35.86 -64.73 15.56
N ASP A 396 37.17 -64.99 15.60
CA ASP A 396 38.18 -64.88 16.66
C ASP A 396 38.94 -63.54 16.63
N ASP A 397 39.68 -63.29 17.72
CA ASP A 397 40.39 -62.07 18.10
C ASP A 397 41.52 -61.60 17.16
N LYS A 398 41.72 -60.27 17.08
CA LYS A 398 42.85 -59.51 17.70
C LYS A 398 42.99 -58.10 17.15
N LEU A 399 42.88 -57.12 18.04
CA LEU A 399 43.23 -55.71 17.86
C LEU A 399 44.66 -55.43 18.32
N ASP A 400 45.31 -54.47 17.68
CA ASP A 400 46.51 -53.80 18.17
C ASP A 400 46.08 -52.39 18.65
N GLU A 401 46.10 -52.18 19.96
CA GLU A 401 45.64 -50.97 20.65
C GLU A 401 46.74 -49.90 20.66
N SER A 402 46.45 -48.69 20.15
CA SER A 402 47.00 -47.42 20.71
C SER A 402 46.51 -46.12 20.04
N SER A 403 45.62 -46.16 19.03
CA SER A 403 45.19 -44.94 18.31
C SER A 403 43.74 -44.47 18.59
N ASN A 404 42.94 -45.24 19.35
CA ASN A 404 41.49 -45.05 19.42
C ASN A 404 40.98 -44.22 20.61
N ASP A 405 41.78 -44.00 21.66
CA ASP A 405 41.31 -43.29 22.86
C ASP A 405 41.13 -41.78 22.63
N GLU A 406 42.02 -41.14 21.85
CA GLU A 406 41.98 -39.70 21.60
C GLU A 406 40.82 -39.29 20.66
N LEU A 407 40.37 -40.20 19.79
CA LEU A 407 39.24 -39.99 18.89
C LEU A 407 37.89 -40.18 19.59
N ASN A 408 37.79 -41.18 20.48
CA ASN A 408 36.60 -41.41 21.30
C ASN A 408 36.37 -40.26 22.30
N GLU A 409 37.44 -39.70 22.88
CA GLU A 409 37.37 -38.55 23.78
C GLU A 409 36.91 -37.28 23.03
N ARG A 410 37.44 -37.03 21.82
CA ARG A 410 37.03 -35.89 20.97
C ARG A 410 35.60 -36.01 20.45
N LEU A 411 35.16 -37.20 20.10
CA LEU A 411 33.77 -37.46 19.68
C LEU A 411 32.81 -37.27 20.86
N GLY A 412 33.16 -37.78 22.05
CA GLY A 412 32.36 -37.66 23.27
C GLY A 412 32.22 -36.24 23.79
N GLU A 413 33.29 -35.46 23.88
CA GLU A 413 33.25 -34.06 24.32
C GLU A 413 32.43 -33.19 23.35
N SER A 414 32.61 -33.41 22.05
CA SER A 414 31.91 -32.65 21.02
C SER A 414 30.44 -33.10 20.84
N LEU A 415 30.08 -34.35 21.19
CA LEU A 415 28.68 -34.81 21.26
C LEU A 415 27.93 -34.13 22.40
N ASN A 416 28.54 -34.04 23.58
CA ASN A 416 27.95 -33.35 24.73
C ASN A 416 27.80 -31.85 24.45
N GLN A 417 28.80 -31.21 23.83
CA GLN A 417 28.73 -29.79 23.46
C GLN A 417 27.68 -29.50 22.38
N PHE A 418 27.44 -30.41 21.44
CA PHE A 418 26.37 -30.26 20.44
C PHE A 418 24.98 -30.53 21.06
N LEU A 419 24.83 -31.52 21.93
CA LEU A 419 23.57 -31.78 22.63
C LEU A 419 23.17 -30.62 23.56
N ASP A 420 24.13 -30.02 24.27
CA ASP A 420 23.90 -28.84 25.13
C ASP A 420 23.57 -27.58 24.33
N ASN A 421 24.16 -27.41 23.13
CA ASN A 421 23.88 -26.28 22.24
C ASN A 421 22.78 -26.56 21.21
N SER A 422 22.21 -27.78 21.22
CA SER A 422 21.08 -28.13 20.37
C SER A 422 19.77 -27.61 20.99
N PRO A 423 18.72 -27.42 20.18
CA PRO A 423 17.39 -27.05 20.68
C PRO A 423 16.75 -28.10 21.62
N PHE A 424 17.41 -29.25 21.85
CA PHE A 424 16.86 -30.41 22.54
C PHE A 424 17.31 -30.56 24.01
N SER A 425 18.14 -29.65 24.52
CA SER A 425 18.67 -29.69 25.89
C SER A 425 17.59 -29.62 27.00
N GLY A 426 16.39 -29.13 26.68
CA GLY A 426 15.29 -28.94 27.64
C GLY A 426 14.32 -30.13 27.82
N LEU A 427 14.41 -31.19 27.01
CA LEU A 427 13.36 -32.22 26.96
C LEU A 427 13.58 -33.42 27.91
N ASN A 428 14.61 -33.38 28.75
CA ASN A 428 14.91 -34.43 29.74
C ASN A 428 14.47 -34.08 31.18
N LYS A 429 13.60 -33.08 31.37
CA LYS A 429 13.00 -32.76 32.67
C LYS A 429 11.60 -33.37 32.75
N GLY A 430 11.41 -34.27 33.71
CA GLY A 430 10.10 -34.84 34.04
C GLY A 430 9.08 -33.77 34.45
N PRO A 431 7.78 -34.11 34.52
CA PRO A 431 6.71 -33.12 34.60
C PRO A 431 6.67 -32.50 36.00
N ASP A 432 7.05 -31.22 36.11
CA ASP A 432 6.71 -30.39 37.27
C ASP A 432 5.30 -29.82 37.06
N ASN A 433 4.40 -30.22 37.97
CA ASN A 433 3.11 -29.62 38.19
C ASN A 433 3.29 -28.17 38.65
N ASP A 434 2.64 -27.22 37.99
CA ASP A 434 2.10 -26.02 38.63
C ASP A 434 1.05 -25.39 37.69
N ASP A 435 -0.20 -25.82 37.91
CA ASP A 435 -1.40 -25.14 37.47
C ASP A 435 -1.61 -23.90 38.35
N ASP A 436 -1.75 -22.71 37.74
CA ASP A 436 -2.69 -21.71 38.26
C ASP A 436 -3.25 -20.85 37.10
N PRO A 437 -4.58 -20.61 37.02
CA PRO A 437 -5.23 -20.03 35.85
C PRO A 437 -5.44 -18.52 36.00
N GLU A 438 -4.85 -17.71 35.13
CA GLU A 438 -5.16 -16.27 35.06
C GLU A 438 -6.36 -15.93 34.15
N GLU A 439 -7.13 -14.98 34.68
CA GLU A 439 -8.45 -14.49 34.34
C GLU A 439 -8.68 -13.99 32.91
N VAL A 440 -9.86 -14.35 32.37
CA VAL A 440 -10.44 -13.81 31.13
C VAL A 440 -11.26 -12.55 31.46
N HIS A 441 -10.85 -11.40 30.93
CA HIS A 441 -11.70 -10.20 30.83
C HIS A 441 -12.34 -10.10 29.43
N PRO A 442 -13.66 -9.88 29.30
CA PRO A 442 -14.28 -9.56 28.02
C PRO A 442 -14.33 -8.04 27.81
N LYS A 443 -13.88 -7.55 26.66
CA LYS A 443 -14.14 -6.19 26.18
C LYS A 443 -15.21 -6.19 25.09
N GLN A 444 -16.08 -5.21 25.23
CA GLN A 444 -17.16 -4.76 24.34
C GLN A 444 -16.68 -4.36 22.95
#